data_AF-X1V8P3-F1
#
_entry.id   AF-X1V8P3-F1
#
_cell.length_a   1.000
_cell.length_b   1.000
_cell.length_c   1.000
_cell.angle_alpha   90.00
_cell.angle_beta   90.00
_cell.angle_gamma   90.00
#
_symmetry.space_group_name_H-M   'P 1'
#
loop_
_entity.id
_entity.type
_entity.pdbx_description
1 polymer ?
#
loop_
_entity_poly.entity_id
_entity_poly.type
_entity_poly.pdbx_seq_one_letter_code
_entity_poly.pdbx_strand_id
1 'polypeptide(L)'
;MTNRKKNSIEIKSELESEIFATVNTILNLNRKYRKGILKEIFFQRSIKSATNDLLELNLSLNKHNIVLSKLLNHMNITDDYYKAIDIINKISSL
;
A
#
# COMPACT_ATOMS: atom_id res chain seq x y z
N MET A 1 -32.01 5.44 10.99
CA MET A 1 -31.19 4.50 10.18
C MET A 1 -29.83 5.13 9.78
N THR A 2 -29.10 5.79 10.70
CA THR A 2 -28.12 6.81 10.27
C THR A 2 -26.67 6.68 10.78
N ASN A 3 -26.37 5.92 11.84
CA ASN A 3 -24.99 5.84 12.36
C ASN A 3 -24.08 4.78 11.71
N ARG A 4 -24.61 3.65 11.25
CA ARG A 4 -23.77 2.56 10.70
C ARG A 4 -23.17 2.86 9.32
N LYS A 5 -23.93 3.56 8.44
CA LYS A 5 -23.47 3.90 7.08
C LYS A 5 -22.39 4.99 7.06
N LYS A 6 -22.45 5.94 8.00
CA LYS A 6 -21.47 7.03 8.09
C LYS A 6 -20.06 6.48 8.40
N ASN A 7 -19.99 5.56 9.36
CA ASN A 7 -18.75 4.91 9.77
C ASN A 7 -18.11 4.06 8.65
N SER A 8 -18.92 3.36 7.84
CA SER A 8 -18.37 2.55 6.74
C SER A 8 -17.74 3.37 5.60
N ILE A 9 -18.23 4.60 5.37
CA ILE A 9 -17.68 5.48 4.33
C ILE A 9 -16.36 6.08 4.81
N GLU A 10 -16.30 6.54 6.06
CA GLU A 10 -15.09 7.06 6.69
C GLU A 10 -13.96 6.00 6.69
N ILE A 11 -14.25 4.78 7.16
CA ILE A 11 -13.28 3.66 7.14
C ILE A 11 -12.78 3.35 5.72
N LYS A 12 -13.67 3.36 4.72
CA LYS A 12 -13.25 3.12 3.33
C LYS A 12 -12.29 4.20 2.84
N SER A 13 -12.61 5.47 3.11
CA SER A 13 -11.78 6.61 2.71
C SER A 13 -10.42 6.61 3.40
N GLU A 14 -10.36 6.21 4.67
CA GLU A 14 -9.10 6.04 5.41
C GLU A 14 -8.24 4.95 4.77
N LEU A 15 -8.81 3.76 4.54
CA LEU A 15 -8.09 2.66 3.89
C LEU A 15 -7.62 3.00 2.47
N GLU A 16 -8.41 3.75 1.70
CA GLU A 16 -8.00 4.25 0.38
C GLU A 16 -6.77 5.17 0.50
N SER A 17 -6.81 6.11 1.44
CA SER A 17 -5.73 7.07 1.67
C SER A 17 -4.45 6.37 2.12
N GLU A 18 -4.55 5.41 3.04
CA GLU A 18 -3.40 4.66 3.54
C GLU A 18 -2.81 3.74 2.47
N ILE A 19 -3.63 3.02 1.70
CA ILE A 19 -3.13 2.20 0.59
C ILE A 19 -2.41 3.07 -0.44
N PHE A 20 -3.02 4.20 -0.82
CA PHE A 20 -2.42 5.13 -1.76
C PHE A 20 -1.06 5.66 -1.25
N ALA A 21 -0.99 6.07 0.01
CA ALA A 21 0.23 6.58 0.62
C ALA A 21 1.33 5.51 0.68
N THR A 22 0.99 4.29 1.07
CA THR A 22 1.96 3.18 1.21
C THR A 22 2.49 2.74 -0.17
N VAL A 23 1.63 2.62 -1.18
CA VAL A 23 2.04 2.34 -2.56
C VAL A 23 3.01 3.40 -3.07
N ASN A 24 2.66 4.68 -2.93
CA ASN A 24 3.52 5.78 -3.36
C ASN A 24 4.84 5.83 -2.61
N THR A 25 4.83 5.46 -1.32
CA THR A 25 6.04 5.37 -0.50
C THR A 25 7.00 4.33 -1.08
N ILE A 26 6.52 3.12 -1.40
CA ILE A 26 7.32 2.06 -2.03
C ILE A 26 7.91 2.53 -3.36
N LEU A 27 7.08 3.12 -4.23
CA LEU A 27 7.52 3.61 -5.54
C LEU A 27 8.59 4.70 -5.40
N ASN A 28 8.41 5.63 -4.46
CA ASN A 28 9.36 6.71 -4.21
C ASN A 28 10.67 6.21 -3.61
N LEU A 29 10.61 5.26 -2.66
CA LEU A 29 11.79 4.60 -2.09
C LEU A 29 12.60 3.93 -3.19
N ASN A 30 11.97 3.14 -4.06
CA ASN A 30 12.63 2.48 -5.19
C ASN A 30 13.25 3.50 -6.15
N ARG A 31 12.53 4.57 -6.48
CA ARG A 31 13.07 5.65 -7.32
C ARG A 31 14.30 6.30 -6.71
N LYS A 32 14.29 6.60 -5.40
CA LYS A 32 15.43 7.22 -4.71
C LYS A 32 16.61 6.26 -4.60
N TYR A 33 16.37 4.98 -4.34
CA TYR A 33 17.40 3.94 -4.33
C TYR A 33 18.08 3.78 -5.69
N ARG A 34 17.29 3.68 -6.77
CA ARG A 34 17.82 3.60 -8.15
C ARG A 34 18.66 4.81 -8.57
N LYS A 35 18.44 5.97 -7.94
CA LYS A 35 19.23 7.20 -8.16
C LYS A 35 20.49 7.28 -7.27
N GLY A 36 20.76 6.28 -6.44
CA GLY A 36 21.87 6.29 -5.48
C GLY A 36 21.67 7.23 -4.28
N ILE A 37 20.46 7.75 -4.09
CA ILE A 37 20.16 8.69 -2.99
C ILE A 37 19.99 7.94 -1.66
N LEU A 38 19.46 6.72 -1.70
CA LEU A 38 19.28 5.88 -0.51
C LEU A 38 20.33 4.78 -0.47
N LYS A 39 20.88 4.55 0.73
CA LYS A 39 21.72 3.37 1.00
C LYS A 39 20.85 2.12 0.98
N GLU A 40 21.42 1.02 0.51
CA GLU A 40 20.74 -0.28 0.38
C GLU A 40 20.09 -0.76 1.69
N ILE A 41 20.83 -0.75 2.80
CA ILE A 41 20.31 -1.19 4.11
C ILE A 41 19.07 -0.37 4.52
N PHE A 42 19.09 0.94 4.28
CA PHE A 42 17.94 1.79 4.58
C PHE A 42 16.77 1.46 3.66
N PHE A 43 17.02 1.35 2.35
CA PHE A 43 16.01 0.98 1.37
C PHE A 43 15.32 -0.34 1.70
N GLN A 44 16.08 -1.42 1.95
CA GLN A 44 15.55 -2.72 2.30
C GLN A 44 14.68 -2.68 3.56
N ARG A 45 15.14 -1.98 4.62
CA ARG A 45 14.38 -1.81 5.86
C ARG A 45 13.08 -1.05 5.63
N SER A 46 13.12 0.05 4.87
CA SER A 46 11.93 0.84 4.58
C SER A 46 10.92 0.07 3.74
N ILE A 47 11.36 -0.72 2.75
CA ILE A 47 10.44 -1.57 1.99
C ILE A 47 9.83 -2.65 2.87
N LYS A 48 10.62 -3.31 3.73
CA LYS A 48 10.09 -4.30 4.69
C LYS A 48 9.01 -3.69 5.60
N SER A 49 9.21 -2.46 6.07
CA SER A 49 8.20 -1.74 6.84
C SER A 49 6.92 -1.53 6.03
N ALA A 50 7.04 -0.97 4.82
CA ALA A 50 5.89 -0.71 3.95
C ALA A 50 5.15 -1.99 3.52
N THR A 51 5.86 -3.12 3.42
CA THR A 51 5.25 -4.44 3.20
C THR A 51 4.36 -4.84 4.37
N ASN A 52 4.83 -4.64 5.62
CA ASN A 52 4.02 -4.92 6.80
C ASN A 52 2.77 -4.03 6.83
N ASP A 53 2.93 -2.74 6.52
CA ASP A 53 1.80 -1.80 6.45
C ASP A 53 0.75 -2.26 5.41
N LEU A 54 1.18 -2.72 4.22
CA LEU A 54 0.26 -3.28 3.22
C LEU A 54 -0.43 -4.57 3.68
N LEU A 55 0.24 -5.42 4.46
CA LEU A 55 -0.36 -6.63 5.02
C LEU A 55 -1.43 -6.27 6.05
N GLU A 56 -1.16 -5.32 6.95
CA GLU A 56 -2.12 -4.82 7.94
C GLU A 56 -3.34 -4.17 7.26
N LEU A 57 -3.12 -3.40 6.20
CA LEU A 57 -4.18 -2.84 5.37
C LEU A 57 -5.03 -3.93 4.72
N ASN A 58 -4.41 -4.98 4.17
CA ASN A 58 -5.14 -6.10 3.59
C ASN A 58 -5.99 -6.86 4.61
N LEU A 59 -5.49 -7.05 5.84
CA LEU A 59 -6.26 -7.61 6.94
C LEU A 59 -7.46 -6.72 7.31
N SER A 60 -7.25 -5.40 7.33
CA SER A 60 -8.31 -4.42 7.60
C SER A 60 -9.39 -4.42 6.51
N LEU A 61 -9.01 -4.48 5.23
CA LEU A 61 -9.94 -4.63 4.12
C LEU A 61 -10.82 -5.87 4.28
N ASN A 62 -10.21 -7.01 4.61
CA ASN A 62 -10.92 -8.28 4.84
C ASN A 62 -11.91 -8.16 6.00
N LYS A 63 -11.50 -7.56 7.12
CA LYS A 63 -12.37 -7.30 8.29
C LYS A 63 -13.62 -6.48 7.93
N HIS A 64 -13.48 -5.57 6.97
CA HIS A 64 -14.56 -4.68 6.52
C HIS A 64 -15.27 -5.18 5.23
N ASN A 65 -14.98 -6.39 4.76
CA ASN A 65 -15.51 -6.97 3.51
C ASN A 65 -15.26 -6.08 2.28
N ILE A 66 -14.16 -5.34 2.26
CA ILE A 66 -13.76 -4.50 1.14
C ILE A 66 -12.86 -5.32 0.23
N VAL A 67 -13.24 -5.44 -1.03
CA VAL A 67 -12.45 -6.16 -2.03
C VAL A 67 -11.34 -5.25 -2.55
N LEU A 68 -10.08 -5.60 -2.28
CA LEU A 68 -8.89 -4.82 -2.68
C LEU A 68 -8.90 -4.46 -4.17
N SER A 69 -9.15 -5.41 -5.07
CA SER A 69 -9.14 -5.15 -6.52
C SER A 69 -10.17 -4.10 -6.95
N LYS A 70 -11.36 -4.10 -6.33
CA LYS A 70 -12.39 -3.08 -6.57
C LYS A 70 -11.93 -1.71 -6.05
N LEU A 71 -11.27 -1.69 -4.89
CA LEU A 71 -10.75 -0.47 -4.29
C LEU A 71 -9.63 0.16 -5.14
N LEU A 72 -8.66 -0.66 -5.57
CA LEU A 72 -7.56 -0.22 -6.44
C LEU A 72 -8.07 0.33 -7.76
N ASN A 73 -9.05 -0.34 -8.37
CA ASN A 73 -9.69 0.12 -9.60
C ASN A 73 -10.45 1.44 -9.38
N HIS A 74 -11.15 1.59 -8.26
CA HIS A 74 -11.84 2.84 -7.91
C HIS A 74 -10.87 4.02 -7.76
N MET A 75 -9.70 3.79 -7.18
CA MET A 75 -8.65 4.80 -7.02
C MET A 75 -7.81 5.04 -8.27
N ASN A 76 -7.99 4.25 -9.34
CA ASN A 76 -7.12 4.24 -10.54
C ASN A 76 -5.63 4.02 -10.24
N ILE A 77 -5.28 3.17 -9.27
CA ILE A 77 -3.87 2.89 -8.89
C ILE A 77 -3.45 1.43 -9.06
N THR A 78 -4.25 0.62 -9.75
CA THR A 78 -3.99 -0.82 -9.94
C THR A 78 -2.56 -1.10 -10.44
N ASP A 79 -2.11 -0.36 -11.47
CA ASP A 79 -0.77 -0.55 -12.03
C ASP A 79 0.34 -0.19 -11.05
N ASP A 80 0.14 0.89 -10.28
CA ASP A 80 1.12 1.36 -9.31
C ASP A 80 1.21 0.42 -8.10
N TYR A 81 0.08 -0.16 -7.69
CA TYR A 81 0.04 -1.24 -6.71
C TYR A 81 0.84 -2.46 -7.20
N TYR A 82 0.61 -2.93 -8.44
CA TYR A 82 1.37 -4.07 -8.97
C TYR A 82 2.88 -3.78 -9.08
N LYS A 83 3.27 -2.57 -9.50
CA LYS A 83 4.69 -2.15 -9.47
C LYS A 83 5.26 -2.17 -8.05
N ALA A 84 4.49 -1.76 -7.05
CA ALA A 84 4.92 -1.82 -5.65
C ALA A 84 5.12 -3.27 -5.18
N ILE A 85 4.21 -4.18 -5.54
CA ILE A 85 4.34 -5.62 -5.25
C ILE A 85 5.58 -6.22 -5.94
N ASP A 86 5.87 -5.86 -7.19
CA ASP A 86 7.08 -6.33 -7.89
C ASP A 86 8.36 -5.87 -7.19
N ILE A 87 8.39 -4.65 -6.65
CA ILE A 87 9.52 -4.14 -5.86
C ILE A 87 9.68 -4.94 -4.58
N ILE A 88 8.58 -5.20 -3.86
CA ILE A 88 8.59 -6.01 -2.64
C ILE A 88 9.15 -7.41 -2.94
N ASN A 89 8.61 -8.07 -3.96
CA ASN A 89 9.02 -9.43 -4.34
C ASN A 89 10.52 -9.52 -4.67
N LYS A 90 11.06 -8.51 -5.37
CA LYS A 90 12.50 -8.43 -5.67
C LYS A 90 13.38 -8.33 -4.43
N ILE A 91 12.89 -7.68 -3.37
CA ILE A 91 13.64 -7.58 -2.11
C ILE A 91 13.50 -8.86 -1.29
N SER A 92 12.32 -9.48 -1.28
CA SER A 92 12.10 -10.74 -0.57
C SER A 92 12.85 -11.92 -1.20
N SER A 93 13.24 -11.82 -2.48
CA SER A 93 14.07 -12.82 -3.16
C SER A 93 15.58 -12.65 -2.97
N LEU A 94 16.01 -11.58 -2.30
CA LEU A 94 17.42 -11.31 -1.95
C LEU A 94 17.75 -11.88 -0.56
#